data_AF-L2GUC5-F1
#
_entry.id   AF-L2GUC5-F1
#
_cell.length_a   1.000
_cell.length_b   1.000
_cell.length_c   1.000
_cell.angle_alpha   90.00
_cell.angle_beta   90.00
_cell.angle_gamma   90.00
#
_symmetry.space_group_name_H-M   'P 1'
#
loop_
_entity.id
_entity.type
_entity.pdbx_description
1 polymer ?
#
loop_
_entity_poly.entity_id
_entity_poly.type
_entity_poly.pdbx_seq_one_letter_code
_entity_poly.pdbx_strand_id
1 'polypeptide(L)' 'MTIHKSQGQSFDKVGVYLHSSVFVHGQLYVALSRVRYAKGLRAYVVDNGDQGKHENGKAYTINVVYNELLE' A
#
# COMPACT_ATOMS: atom_id res chain seq x y z
N MET A 1 1.08 -6.22 11.95
CA MET A 1 1.11 -4.80 12.32
C MET A 1 0.28 -4.02 11.32
N THR A 2 -0.52 -3.05 11.76
CA THR A 2 -1.30 -2.20 10.84
C THR A 2 -0.45 -1.05 10.30
N ILE A 3 -0.83 -0.53 9.13
CA ILE A 3 -0.12 0.58 8.48
C ILE A 3 0.04 1.78 9.42
N HIS A 4 -1.06 2.19 10.07
CA HIS A 4 -1.04 3.31 11.01
C HIS A 4 -0.10 3.08 12.21
N LYS A 5 -0.03 1.85 12.74
CA LYS A 5 0.87 1.53 13.85
C LYS A 5 2.35 1.47 13.42
N SER A 6 2.63 1.25 12.14
CA SER A 6 3.99 1.25 11.60
C SER A 6 4.57 2.64 11.35
N GLN A 7 3.78 3.69 11.54
CA GLN A 7 4.21 5.07 11.29
C GLN A 7 5.42 5.43 12.18
N GLY A 8 6.45 6.01 11.55
CA GLY A 8 7.70 6.36 12.23
C GLY A 8 8.70 5.21 12.41
N GLN A 9 8.35 4.00 11.98
CA GLN A 9 9.25 2.84 12.02
C GLN A 9 9.82 2.53 10.63
N SER A 10 10.99 1.89 10.60
CA SER A 10 11.66 1.43 9.38
C SER A 10 12.00 -0.05 9.50
N PHE A 11 11.85 -0.79 8.41
CA PHE A 11 12.09 -2.23 8.37
C PHE A 11 12.92 -2.60 7.15
N ASP A 12 13.71 -3.67 7.26
CA ASP A 12 14.51 -4.18 6.15
C ASP A 12 13.65 -4.88 5.09
N LYS A 13 12.56 -5.52 5.51
CA LYS A 13 11.59 -6.21 4.64
C LYS A 13 10.17 -6.01 5.15
N VAL A 14 9.23 -5.75 4.24
CA VAL A 14 7.80 -5.56 4.52
C VAL A 14 6.95 -6.31 3.50
N GLY A 15 5.97 -7.06 4.00
CA GLY A 15 4.83 -7.53 3.22
C GLY A 15 3.61 -6.65 3.49
N VAL A 16 3.07 -6.03 2.46
CA VAL A 16 1.81 -5.27 2.53
C VAL A 16 0.68 -6.18 2.09
N TYR A 17 -0.29 -6.42 2.98
CA TYR A 17 -1.47 -7.21 2.69
C TYR A 17 -2.70 -6.31 2.63
N LEU A 18 -3.35 -6.23 1.47
CA LEU A 18 -4.53 -5.41 1.22
C LEU A 18 -5.73 -6.31 0.92
N HIS A 19 -6.49 -6.64 1.97
CA HIS A 19 -7.77 -7.36 1.83
C HIS A 19 -8.90 -6.45 1.30
N SER A 20 -8.83 -5.17 1.63
CA SER A 20 -9.70 -4.10 1.12
C SER A 20 -8.85 -2.93 0.65
N SER A 21 -9.45 -2.00 -0.09
CA SER A 21 -8.79 -0.76 -0.49
C SER A 21 -8.41 0.08 0.71
N VAL A 22 -7.38 0.91 0.53
CA VAL A 22 -7.01 1.91 1.54
C VAL A 22 -8.12 2.94 1.65
N PHE A 23 -8.45 3.33 2.86
CA PHE A 23 -9.64 4.14 3.14
C PHE A 23 -9.30 5.60 3.47
N VAL A 24 -8.02 5.91 3.71
CA VAL A 24 -7.55 7.28 3.97
C VAL A 24 -6.37 7.68 3.11
N HIS A 25 -6.26 8.99 2.89
CA HIS A 25 -5.13 9.60 2.22
C HIS A 25 -3.79 9.25 2.89
N GLY A 26 -2.76 9.05 2.08
CA GLY A 26 -1.40 8.78 2.55
C GLY A 26 -1.19 7.40 3.17
N GLN A 27 -2.23 6.59 3.37
CA GLN A 27 -2.09 5.26 4.01
C GLN A 27 -1.20 4.33 3.19
N LEU A 28 -1.45 4.25 1.88
CA LEU A 28 -0.62 3.43 1.00
C LEU A 28 0.83 3.93 0.99
N TYR A 29 1.02 5.25 0.97
CA TYR A 29 2.34 5.86 1.04
C TYR A 29 3.08 5.52 2.35
N VAL A 30 2.39 5.58 3.50
CA VAL A 30 2.97 5.17 4.79
C VAL A 30 3.43 3.72 4.72
N ALA A 31 2.62 2.80 4.19
CA ALA A 31 2.99 1.39 4.07
C ALA A 31 4.24 1.17 3.21
N LEU A 32 4.29 1.80 2.03
CA LEU A 32 5.39 1.64 1.07
C LEU A 32 6.70 2.30 1.55
N SER A 33 6.59 3.41 2.29
CA SER A 33 7.75 4.13 2.84
C SER A 33 8.39 3.47 4.06
N ARG A 34 7.83 2.35 4.55
CA ARG A 34 8.41 1.61 5.69
C ARG A 34 9.68 0.82 5.33
N VAL A 35 9.97 0.64 4.04
CA VAL A 35 11.19 -0.03 3.57
C VAL A 35 12.18 0.97 2.99
N ARG A 36 13.47 0.64 3.10
CA ARG A 36 14.54 1.45 2.48
C ARG A 36 14.75 1.12 1.00
N TYR A 37 14.49 -0.11 0.59
CA TYR A 37 14.77 -0.59 -0.77
C TYR A 37 13.58 -1.35 -1.33
N ALA A 38 13.28 -1.16 -2.62
CA ALA A 38 12.17 -1.83 -3.31
C ALA A 38 12.23 -3.36 -3.21
N LYS A 39 13.44 -3.95 -3.22
CA LYS A 39 13.65 -5.40 -3.04
C LYS A 39 13.13 -5.95 -1.70
N GLY A 40 13.00 -5.08 -0.69
CA GLY A 40 12.47 -5.42 0.63
C GLY A 40 10.94 -5.37 0.69
N LEU A 41 10.27 -4.89 -0.35
CA LEU A 41 8.82 -4.73 -0.38
C LEU A 41 8.16 -5.84 -1.20
N ARG A 42 7.10 -6.43 -0.65
CA ARG A 42 6.14 -7.22 -1.40
C ARG A 42 4.73 -6.75 -1.07
N ALA A 43 3.85 -6.71 -2.06
CA ALA A 43 2.44 -6.37 -1.85
C ALA A 43 1.57 -7.52 -2.36
N TYR A 44 0.53 -7.85 -1.59
CA TYR A 44 -0.51 -8.77 -1.98
C TYR A 44 -1.84 -8.06 -1.87
N VAL A 45 -2.58 -7.98 -2.98
CA VAL A 45 -3.86 -7.30 -3.09
C VAL A 45 -4.90 -8.36 -3.41
N VAL A 46 -5.91 -8.49 -2.55
CA VAL A 46 -7.00 -9.44 -2.73
C VAL A 46 -7.95 -8.91 -3.81
N ASP A 47 -8.31 -9.77 -4.76
CA ASP A 47 -9.41 -9.49 -5.68
C ASP A 47 -10.74 -9.57 -4.91
N ASN A 48 -11.42 -8.44 -4.80
CA ASN A 48 -12.70 -8.31 -4.13
C ASN A 48 -13.73 -7.55 -4.98
N GLY A 49 -13.49 -7.41 -6.29
CA GLY A 49 -14.35 -6.69 -7.24
C GLY A 49 -13.98 -5.22 -7.44
N ASP A 50 -13.57 -4.52 -6.37
CA ASP A 50 -13.18 -3.10 -6.40
C ASP A 50 -11.68 -2.91 -6.65
N GLN A 51 -10.87 -3.89 -6.30
CA GLN A 51 -9.42 -3.92 -6.48
C GLN A 51 -8.92 -5.34 -6.70
N GLY A 52 -7.62 -5.51 -6.89
CA GLY A 52 -6.96 -6.80 -6.92
C GLY A 52 -7.20 -7.61 -8.19
N LYS A 53 -8.01 -7.11 -9.14
CA LYS A 53 -8.17 -7.71 -10.47
C LYS A 53 -6.81 -7.89 -11.12
N HIS A 54 -6.49 -9.14 -11.43
CA HIS A 54 -5.25 -9.51 -12.08
C HIS A 54 -5.41 -9.37 -13.60
N GLU A 55 -5.03 -8.21 -14.13
CA GLU A 55 -5.02 -7.94 -15.57
C GLU A 55 -3.57 -7.89 -16.06
N ASN A 56 -3.25 -8.68 -17.10
CA ASN A 56 -1.90 -8.74 -17.69
C ASN A 56 -0.78 -9.01 -16.66
N GLY A 57 -1.07 -9.83 -15.64
CA GLY A 57 -0.12 -10.15 -14.58
C GLY A 57 0.14 -9.01 -13.57
N LYS A 58 -0.65 -7.94 -13.61
CA LYS A 58 -0.59 -6.81 -12.67
C LYS A 58 -1.83 -6.78 -11.78
N ALA A 59 -1.64 -6.42 -10.51
CA ALA A 59 -2.72 -6.16 -9.58
C ALA A 59 -2.78 -4.66 -9.27
N TYR A 60 -3.98 -4.13 -9.08
CA TYR A 60 -4.22 -2.72 -8.80
C TYR A 60 -5.00 -2.55 -7.49
N THR A 61 -4.78 -1.43 -6.81
CA THR A 61 -5.53 -1.03 -5.61
C THR A 61 -6.02 0.39 -5.79
N ILE A 62 -7.20 0.68 -5.26
CA ILE A 62 -7.70 2.05 -5.19
C ILE A 62 -6.86 2.80 -4.14
N ASN A 63 -6.45 4.04 -4.48
CA ASN A 63 -5.74 4.94 -3.58
C ASN A 63 -6.55 6.23 -3.41
N VAL A 64 -6.62 6.73 -2.17
CA VAL A 64 -7.29 8.00 -1.86
C VAL A 64 -6.24 9.11 -1.86
N VAL A 65 -6.38 10.10 -2.74
CA VAL A 65 -5.42 11.21 -2.89
C VAL A 65 -6.13 12.54 -2.69
N TYR A 66 -5.68 13.35 -1.74
CA TYR A 66 -6.06 14.76 -1.64
C TYR A 66 -5.05 15.59 -2.43
N ASN A 67 -5.55 16.48 -3.29
CA ASN A 67 -4.71 17.28 -4.19
C ASN A 67 -3.91 18.38 -3.47
N GLU A 68 -4.29 18.72 -2.23
CA GLU A 68 -3.67 19.78 -1.42
C GLU A 68 -2.22 19.51 -1.03
N LEU A 69 -1.71 18.28 -1.22
CA LEU A 69 -0.36 17.86 -0.86
C LEU A 69 0.54 17.59 -2.09
N LEU A 70 0.07 17.88 -3.31
CA LEU A 70 0.80 17.68 -4.56
C LEU A 70 1.32 18.99 -5.18
N GLU A 71 1.13 20.12 -4.49
CA GLU A 71 1.76 21.43 -4.80
C GLU A 71 3.07 21.64 -4.03
#